data_AF-A0A0S7Z7E7-F1
#
_entry.id   AF-A0A0S7Z7E7-F1
#
_cell.length_a   1.000
_cell.length_b   1.000
_cell.length_c   1.000
_cell.angle_alpha   90.00
_cell.angle_beta   90.00
_cell.angle_gamma   90.00
#
_symmetry.space_group_name_H-M   'P 1'
#
loop_
_entity.id
_entity.type
_entity.pdbx_description
1 polymer ?
#
loop_
_entity_poly.entity_id
_entity_poly.type
_entity_poly.pdbx_seq_one_letter_code
_entity_poly.pdbx_strand_id
1 'polypeptide(L)'
;MRPPPSPPLGRTLTALVALLVAAPAAPVLSGLGTRLAAQSRAELQGVWAAERYHMAGGAEYEVQGRIFFGERDWQVLFFVVDDADEVRRGSAEGGTYTLEGGELVFAHLFNLSFGEEMPGLPAAELRMVSRPPGEAPLEPTNLAIEGDRLTLYFPSGNRMTFRRR
;
A
#
# COMPACT_ATOMS: atom_id res chain seq x y z
N MET A 1 30.89 13.27 61.72
CA MET A 1 30.81 12.04 60.89
C MET A 1 29.40 11.46 60.94
N ARG A 2 28.58 11.71 59.92
CA ARG A 2 27.84 10.69 59.13
C ARG A 2 27.37 11.38 57.84
N PRO A 3 27.66 10.80 56.65
CA PRO A 3 27.32 11.38 55.35
C PRO A 3 25.81 11.28 55.03
N PRO A 4 25.32 12.04 54.04
CA PRO A 4 23.90 12.03 53.65
C PRO A 4 23.48 10.69 53.02
N PRO A 5 22.20 10.27 53.17
CA PRO A 5 21.68 9.12 52.44
C PRO A 5 21.56 9.43 50.93
N SER A 6 22.10 8.51 50.13
CA SER A 6 22.07 8.53 48.66
C SER A 6 20.67 8.25 48.10
N PRO A 7 20.32 8.80 46.91
CA PRO A 7 19.11 8.40 46.19
C PRO A 7 19.24 6.98 45.60
N PRO A 8 18.14 6.22 45.49
CA PRO A 8 18.17 4.89 44.88
C PRO A 8 18.44 4.96 43.37
N LEU A 9 19.40 4.13 42.94
CA LEU A 9 19.69 3.75 41.57
C LEU A 9 18.70 2.68 41.08
N GLY A 10 18.28 2.79 39.82
CA GLY A 10 17.73 1.69 39.06
C GLY A 10 16.44 2.05 38.31
N ARG A 11 16.19 1.64 37.08
CA ARG A 11 16.86 0.73 36.14
C ARG A 11 16.41 1.10 34.73
N THR A 12 17.34 0.95 33.79
CA THR A 12 17.18 0.81 32.35
C THR A 12 15.97 -0.06 31.99
N LEU A 13 15.08 0.41 31.11
CA LEU A 13 14.07 -0.43 30.47
C LEU A 13 14.61 -0.88 29.11
N THR A 14 15.14 -2.09 29.14
CA THR A 14 15.51 -2.94 28.01
C THR A 14 14.27 -3.32 27.19
N ALA A 15 14.49 -3.43 25.87
CA ALA A 15 13.56 -3.90 24.85
C ALA A 15 12.79 -5.17 25.24
N LEU A 16 11.52 -5.24 24.82
CA LEU A 16 10.77 -6.48 24.77
C LEU A 16 10.57 -6.89 23.31
N VAL A 17 11.35 -7.88 22.90
CA VAL A 17 11.08 -8.75 21.75
C VAL A 17 10.03 -9.76 22.21
N ALA A 18 8.90 -9.85 21.51
CA ALA A 18 7.95 -10.95 21.66
C ALA A 18 7.88 -11.73 20.35
N LEU A 19 8.54 -12.88 20.35
CA LEU A 19 8.45 -13.95 19.37
C LEU A 19 7.16 -14.73 19.68
N LEU A 20 6.22 -14.86 18.73
CA LEU A 20 5.15 -15.85 18.85
C LEU A 20 5.22 -16.81 17.66
N VAL A 21 5.66 -18.03 17.96
CA VAL A 21 5.59 -19.20 17.08
C VAL A 21 4.32 -19.96 17.44
N ALA A 22 3.44 -20.19 16.47
CA ALA A 22 2.44 -21.25 16.52
C ALA A 22 2.29 -21.88 15.13
N ALA A 23 2.36 -23.21 15.12
CA ALA A 23 2.46 -24.10 13.97
C ALA A 23 1.06 -24.39 13.32
N PRO A 24 0.98 -25.15 12.21
CA PRO A 24 0.01 -24.93 11.15
C PRO A 24 -1.33 -25.66 11.37
N ALA A 25 -2.41 -25.04 10.90
CA ALA A 25 -3.65 -25.73 10.59
C ALA A 25 -3.98 -25.48 9.11
N ALA A 26 -3.90 -26.54 8.32
CA ALA A 26 -4.60 -26.70 7.05
C ALA A 26 -5.20 -28.12 7.05
N PRO A 27 -6.26 -28.45 6.28
CA PRO A 27 -6.76 -27.71 5.12
C PRO A 27 -8.31 -27.67 4.98
N VAL A 28 -8.72 -27.19 3.80
CA VAL A 28 -9.99 -27.40 3.07
C VAL A 28 -11.04 -26.31 3.17
N LEU A 29 -11.02 -25.41 2.19
CA LEU A 29 -12.24 -25.04 1.46
C LEU A 29 -11.94 -25.13 -0.05
N SER A 30 -12.46 -26.18 -0.68
CA SER A 30 -12.67 -26.23 -2.12
C SER A 30 -13.99 -25.52 -2.41
N GLY A 31 -13.93 -24.39 -3.11
CA GLY A 31 -15.08 -23.65 -3.60
C GLY A 31 -14.67 -22.84 -4.83
N LEU A 32 -15.35 -23.09 -5.94
CA LEU A 32 -15.14 -22.51 -7.27
C LEU A 32 -14.74 -21.03 -7.24
N GLY A 33 -13.48 -20.76 -7.56
CA GLY A 33 -13.01 -19.46 -8.01
C GLY A 33 -11.99 -19.74 -9.09
N THR A 34 -12.29 -19.29 -10.31
CA THR A 34 -11.40 -19.31 -11.47
C THR A 34 -9.96 -19.14 -11.00
N ARG A 35 -9.05 -20.08 -11.34
CA ARG A 35 -7.62 -19.77 -11.22
C ARG A 35 -7.41 -18.53 -12.08
N LEU A 36 -7.32 -17.35 -11.47
CA LEU A 36 -6.77 -16.18 -12.14
C LEU A 36 -5.46 -16.69 -12.73
N ALA A 37 -5.33 -16.63 -14.06
CA ALA A 37 -4.10 -17.02 -14.71
C ALA A 37 -2.95 -16.29 -13.99
N ALA A 38 -1.82 -16.98 -13.80
CA ALA A 38 -0.67 -16.38 -13.16
C ALA A 38 -0.31 -15.10 -13.91
N GLN A 39 -0.60 -13.96 -13.30
CA GLN A 39 -0.42 -12.66 -13.92
C GLN A 39 1.07 -12.44 -14.13
N SER A 40 1.45 -12.07 -15.35
CA SER A 40 2.85 -11.92 -15.70
C SER A 40 3.32 -10.48 -15.49
N ARG A 41 4.62 -10.34 -15.22
CA ARG A 41 5.27 -9.03 -15.17
C ARG A 41 5.14 -8.27 -16.49
N ALA A 42 5.20 -8.98 -17.61
CA ALA A 42 5.05 -8.39 -18.94
C ALA A 42 3.66 -7.75 -19.13
N GLU A 43 2.60 -8.40 -18.62
CA GLU A 43 1.24 -7.86 -18.66
C GLU A 43 1.05 -6.66 -17.74
N LEU A 44 1.80 -6.55 -16.64
CA LEU A 44 1.72 -5.41 -15.71
C LEU A 44 2.50 -4.19 -16.21
N GLN A 45 3.59 -4.38 -16.93
CA GLN A 45 4.48 -3.31 -17.39
C GLN A 45 3.79 -2.28 -18.28
N GLY A 46 4.24 -1.03 -18.17
CA GLY A 46 3.74 0.12 -18.92
C GLY A 46 3.00 1.13 -18.05
N VAL A 47 2.05 1.84 -18.66
CA VAL A 47 1.33 2.95 -18.04
C VAL A 47 -0.15 2.62 -17.91
N TRP A 48 -0.70 2.91 -16.74
CA TRP A 48 -2.12 2.73 -16.48
C TRP A 48 -2.70 4.03 -15.90
N ALA A 49 -3.76 4.55 -16.50
CA ALA A 49 -4.50 5.69 -15.99
C ALA A 49 -5.45 5.24 -14.87
N ALA A 50 -5.43 5.90 -13.72
CA ALA A 50 -6.38 5.63 -12.64
C ALA A 50 -7.81 5.96 -13.09
N GLU A 51 -8.78 5.17 -12.62
CA GLU A 51 -10.21 5.37 -12.89
C GLU A 51 -10.97 5.61 -11.57
N ARG A 52 -10.95 4.65 -10.64
CA ARG A 52 -11.72 4.72 -9.38
C ARG A 52 -10.96 4.18 -8.18
N TYR A 53 -11.17 4.79 -7.02
CA TYR A 53 -10.76 4.29 -5.72
C TYR A 53 -11.99 3.80 -4.96
N HIS A 54 -12.04 2.52 -4.63
CA HIS A 54 -13.10 1.93 -3.80
C HIS A 54 -12.55 1.66 -2.40
N MET A 55 -13.20 2.26 -1.41
CA MET A 55 -12.85 2.12 -0.01
C MET A 55 -13.47 0.86 0.58
N ALA A 56 -12.80 0.23 1.54
CA ALA A 56 -13.32 -0.94 2.26
C ALA A 56 -14.67 -0.64 2.96
N GLY A 57 -14.89 0.60 3.39
CA GLY A 57 -16.14 1.08 3.99
C GLY A 57 -17.27 1.36 2.99
N GLY A 58 -17.06 1.09 1.69
CA GLY A 58 -18.08 1.22 0.64
C GLY A 58 -18.11 2.58 -0.08
N ALA A 59 -17.37 3.59 0.39
CA ALA A 59 -17.21 4.84 -0.35
C ALA A 59 -16.45 4.61 -1.66
N GLU A 60 -16.79 5.37 -2.69
CA GLU A 60 -16.13 5.34 -4.00
C GLU A 60 -15.80 6.75 -4.46
N TYR A 61 -14.65 6.89 -5.12
CA TYR A 61 -14.22 8.17 -5.66
C TYR A 61 -13.68 8.03 -7.07
N GLU A 62 -13.89 9.06 -7.88
CA GLU A 62 -13.16 9.24 -9.12
C GLU A 62 -11.70 9.59 -8.83
N VAL A 63 -10.81 9.05 -9.64
CA VAL A 63 -9.37 9.27 -9.51
C VAL A 63 -8.79 9.69 -10.85
N GLN A 64 -8.06 10.79 -10.83
CA GLN A 64 -7.25 11.23 -11.96
C GLN A 64 -5.78 10.97 -11.66
N GLY A 65 -5.08 10.26 -12.53
CA GLY A 65 -3.70 9.92 -12.26
C GLY A 65 -3.15 8.83 -13.15
N ARG A 66 -1.90 8.45 -12.90
CA ARG A 66 -1.23 7.36 -13.60
C ARG A 66 -0.33 6.58 -12.67
N ILE A 67 -0.30 5.27 -12.87
CA ILE A 67 0.72 4.37 -12.34
C ILE A 67 1.58 3.85 -13.48
N PHE A 68 2.88 3.78 -13.23
CA PHE A 68 3.90 3.34 -14.16
C PHE A 68 4.58 2.11 -13.56
N PHE A 69 4.72 1.05 -14.36
CA PHE A 69 5.47 -0.15 -14.00
C PHE A 69 6.62 -0.34 -14.98
N GLY A 70 7.84 -0.20 -14.49
CA GLY A 70 9.07 -0.58 -15.19
C GLY A 70 9.41 -2.05 -14.97
N GLU A 71 10.67 -2.42 -15.25
CA GLU A 71 11.14 -3.79 -15.05
C GLU A 71 11.10 -4.21 -13.58
N ARG A 72 11.41 -3.28 -12.67
CA ARG A 72 11.47 -3.50 -11.21
C ARG A 72 10.91 -2.34 -10.40
N ASP A 73 10.75 -1.18 -11.03
CA ASP A 73 10.32 0.05 -10.38
C ASP A 73 8.85 0.32 -10.65
N TRP A 74 8.21 0.98 -9.71
CA TRP A 74 6.86 1.49 -9.87
C TRP A 74 6.77 2.91 -9.33
N GLN A 75 5.90 3.71 -9.94
CA GLN A 75 5.58 5.06 -9.49
C GLN A 75 4.13 5.36 -9.79
N VAL A 76 3.45 6.06 -8.88
CA VAL A 76 2.09 6.54 -9.09
C VAL A 76 2.01 8.01 -8.72
N LEU A 77 1.24 8.77 -9.50
CA LEU A 77 0.73 10.09 -9.13
C LEU A 77 -0.78 10.05 -9.36
N PHE A 78 -1.56 10.32 -8.33
CA PHE A 78 -3.01 10.38 -8.45
C PHE A 78 -3.63 11.44 -7.56
N PHE A 79 -4.82 11.86 -7.97
CA PHE A 79 -5.68 12.81 -7.30
C PHE A 79 -7.07 12.21 -7.16
N VAL A 80 -7.64 12.33 -5.96
CA VAL A 80 -9.05 12.03 -5.74
C VAL A 80 -9.83 13.31 -6.00
N VAL A 81 -10.79 13.24 -6.90
CA VAL A 81 -11.65 14.38 -7.27
C VAL A 81 -13.06 14.17 -6.74
N ASP A 82 -13.75 15.27 -6.43
CA ASP A 82 -15.18 15.24 -6.10
C ASP A 82 -16.06 15.39 -7.34
N ASP A 83 -17.38 15.46 -7.14
CA ASP A 83 -18.37 15.59 -8.21
C ASP A 83 -18.27 16.91 -9.00
N ALA A 84 -17.49 17.89 -8.51
CA ALA A 84 -17.22 19.16 -9.17
C ALA A 84 -15.84 19.19 -9.86
N ASP A 85 -15.18 18.03 -9.98
CA ASP A 85 -13.80 17.88 -10.47
C ASP A 85 -12.74 18.61 -9.63
N GLU A 86 -13.05 18.97 -8.38
CA GLU A 86 -12.08 19.59 -7.49
C GLU A 86 -11.18 18.54 -6.82
N VAL A 87 -9.87 18.80 -6.80
CA VAL A 87 -8.92 17.91 -6.13
C VAL A 87 -9.08 18.00 -4.62
N ARG A 88 -9.48 16.88 -4.00
CA ARG A 88 -9.67 16.76 -2.55
C ARG A 88 -8.50 16.06 -1.85
N ARG A 89 -7.81 15.18 -2.58
CA ARG A 89 -6.65 14.42 -2.09
C ARG A 89 -5.65 14.26 -3.21
N GLY A 90 -4.36 14.22 -2.88
CA GLY A 90 -3.31 13.87 -3.82
C GLY A 90 -2.29 12.95 -3.19
N SER A 91 -1.74 12.04 -3.99
CA SER A 91 -0.60 11.24 -3.59
C SER A 91 0.35 10.96 -4.75
N ALA A 92 1.64 11.03 -4.45
CA ALA A 92 2.72 10.58 -5.31
C ALA A 92 3.55 9.57 -4.55
N GLU A 93 3.65 8.35 -5.05
CA GLU A 93 4.37 7.27 -4.40
C GLU A 93 5.25 6.53 -5.39
N GLY A 94 6.25 5.81 -4.87
CA GLY A 94 7.00 4.90 -5.70
C GLY A 94 8.10 4.16 -4.97
N GLY A 95 8.70 3.25 -5.71
CA GLY A 95 9.80 2.44 -5.25
C GLY A 95 9.97 1.24 -6.17
N THR A 96 10.22 0.08 -5.56
CA THR A 96 10.41 -1.18 -6.31
C THR A 96 9.25 -2.14 -6.06
N TYR A 97 9.10 -3.13 -6.94
CA TYR A 97 8.12 -4.19 -6.76
C TYR A 97 8.69 -5.57 -7.14
N THR A 98 8.11 -6.62 -6.55
CA THR A 98 8.26 -8.00 -7.02
C THR A 98 6.91 -8.51 -7.51
N LEU A 99 6.94 -9.40 -8.51
CA LEU A 99 5.77 -10.15 -8.95
C LEU A 99 6.21 -11.59 -9.21
N GLU A 100 5.85 -12.48 -8.29
CA GLU A 100 6.27 -13.89 -8.28
C GLU A 100 5.06 -14.76 -7.91
N GLY A 101 4.77 -15.80 -8.70
CA GLY A 101 3.62 -16.67 -8.42
C GLY A 101 2.25 -15.99 -8.44
N GLY A 102 2.14 -14.77 -9.00
CA GLY A 102 0.94 -13.94 -8.95
C GLY A 102 0.83 -13.03 -7.72
N GLU A 103 1.82 -13.07 -6.82
CA GLU A 103 1.90 -12.20 -5.65
C GLU A 103 2.71 -10.95 -6.01
N LEU A 104 2.06 -9.79 -5.96
CA LEU A 104 2.70 -8.48 -6.13
C LEU A 104 3.03 -7.90 -4.76
N VAL A 105 4.26 -7.44 -4.58
CA VAL A 105 4.66 -6.74 -3.35
C VAL A 105 5.32 -5.42 -3.73
N PHE A 106 4.78 -4.32 -3.23
CA PHE A 106 5.39 -3.00 -3.37
C PHE A 106 6.33 -2.70 -2.21
N ALA A 107 7.49 -2.12 -2.49
CA ALA A 107 8.33 -1.45 -1.51
C ALA A 107 8.23 0.07 -1.69
N HIS A 108 7.73 0.78 -0.67
CA HIS A 108 7.45 2.23 -0.75
C HIS A 108 8.68 3.06 -0.34
N LEU A 109 9.55 3.33 -1.32
CA LEU A 109 10.77 4.13 -1.13
C LEU A 109 10.44 5.61 -0.89
N PHE A 110 9.40 6.14 -1.53
CA PHE A 110 8.92 7.50 -1.26
C PHE A 110 7.40 7.59 -1.30
N ASN A 111 6.87 8.53 -0.53
CA ASN A 111 5.46 8.92 -0.52
C ASN A 111 5.37 10.42 -0.26
N LEU A 112 4.61 11.12 -1.10
CA LEU A 112 4.07 12.45 -0.88
C LEU A 112 2.55 12.29 -0.82
N SER A 113 1.91 12.85 0.21
CA SER A 113 0.46 12.87 0.31
C SER A 113 -0.04 14.17 0.90
N PHE A 114 -1.28 14.53 0.55
CA PHE A 114 -2.05 15.59 1.19
C PHE A 114 -3.55 15.34 0.97
N GLY A 115 -4.38 15.91 1.83
CA GLY A 115 -5.82 16.00 1.58
C GLY A 115 -6.62 16.20 2.86
N GLU A 116 -7.82 16.71 2.69
CA GLU A 116 -8.79 16.84 3.78
C GLU A 116 -9.39 15.48 4.15
N GLU A 117 -10.15 15.44 5.25
CA GLU A 117 -10.92 14.27 5.60
C GLU A 117 -12.04 14.05 4.57
N MET A 118 -12.20 12.80 4.13
CA MET A 118 -13.29 12.34 3.28
C MET A 118 -13.81 10.99 3.83
N PRO A 119 -15.04 10.56 3.52
CA PRO A 119 -15.55 9.27 3.97
C PRO A 119 -14.60 8.08 3.69
N GLY A 120 -14.09 7.44 4.75
CA GLY A 120 -13.12 6.34 4.66
C GLY A 120 -11.67 6.76 4.41
N LEU A 121 -11.41 8.05 4.20
CA LEU A 121 -10.13 8.63 3.84
C LEU A 121 -9.75 9.70 4.88
N PRO A 122 -8.98 9.36 5.93
CA PRO A 122 -8.60 10.32 6.96
C PRO A 122 -7.75 11.45 6.38
N ALA A 123 -7.83 12.64 6.97
CA ALA A 123 -7.02 13.79 6.57
C ALA A 123 -5.52 13.44 6.56
N ALA A 124 -4.79 14.02 5.61
CA ALA A 124 -3.36 13.88 5.47
C ALA A 124 -2.71 15.27 5.34
N GLU A 125 -1.79 15.57 6.26
CA GLU A 125 -0.93 16.75 6.12
C GLU A 125 -0.03 16.61 4.89
N LEU A 126 0.26 17.74 4.25
CA LEU A 126 1.23 17.77 3.14
C LEU A 126 2.61 17.35 3.66
N ARG A 127 3.02 16.12 3.33
CA ARG A 127 4.27 15.56 3.82
C ARG A 127 4.93 14.67 2.77
N MET A 128 6.22 14.87 2.58
CA MET A 128 7.08 13.96 1.84
C MET A 128 7.89 13.09 2.81
N VAL A 129 7.93 11.79 2.54
CA VAL A 129 8.79 10.82 3.19
C VAL A 129 9.59 10.09 2.12
N SER A 130 10.88 9.96 2.33
CA SER A 130 11.76 9.08 1.54
C SER A 130 12.52 8.15 2.47
N ARG A 131 12.82 6.95 1.99
CA ARG A 131 13.46 5.87 2.77
C ARG A 131 14.51 5.17 1.91
N PRO A 132 15.61 4.71 2.51
CA PRO A 132 16.56 3.86 1.80
C PRO A 132 15.95 2.47 1.53
N PRO A 133 16.46 1.75 0.52
CA PRO A 133 16.16 0.33 0.35
C PRO A 133 16.46 -0.46 1.63
N GLY A 134 15.55 -1.37 2.02
CA GLY A 134 15.66 -2.19 3.24
C GLY A 134 14.88 -1.65 4.45
N GLU A 135 14.55 -0.36 4.47
CA GLU A 135 13.67 0.26 5.48
C GLU A 135 12.28 0.59 4.94
N ALA A 136 12.06 0.35 3.65
CA ALA A 136 10.82 0.64 2.98
C ALA A 136 9.70 -0.31 3.44
N PRO A 137 8.52 0.23 3.83
CA PRO A 137 7.34 -0.58 4.07
C PRO A 137 7.04 -1.46 2.85
N LEU A 138 6.72 -2.72 3.12
CA LEU A 138 6.28 -3.68 2.11
C LEU A 138 4.75 -3.78 2.13
N GLU A 139 4.14 -3.67 0.96
CA GLU A 139 2.69 -3.77 0.78
C GLU A 139 2.35 -4.93 -0.16
N PRO A 140 1.99 -6.11 0.39
CA PRO A 140 1.53 -7.22 -0.43
C PRO A 140 0.16 -6.88 -1.04
N THR A 141 0.08 -6.86 -2.35
CA THR A 141 -1.09 -6.41 -3.11
C THR A 141 -1.55 -7.52 -4.03
N ASN A 142 -2.84 -7.86 -3.99
CA ASN A 142 -3.41 -8.73 -5.01
C ASN A 142 -3.72 -7.91 -6.25
N LEU A 143 -3.59 -8.50 -7.43
CA LEU A 143 -3.91 -7.82 -8.68
C LEU A 143 -4.74 -8.69 -9.61
N ALA A 144 -5.56 -8.04 -10.43
CA ALA A 144 -6.24 -8.64 -11.56
C ALA A 144 -6.01 -7.78 -12.80
N ILE A 145 -5.55 -8.41 -13.88
CA ILE A 145 -5.50 -7.78 -15.20
C ILE A 145 -6.50 -8.50 -16.11
N GLU A 146 -7.41 -7.73 -16.68
CA GLU A 146 -8.47 -8.18 -17.57
C GLU A 146 -8.45 -7.30 -18.83
N GLY A 147 -7.72 -7.75 -19.85
CA GLY A 147 -7.52 -6.98 -21.07
C GLY A 147 -6.77 -5.68 -20.80
N ASP A 148 -7.45 -4.54 -20.97
CA ASP A 148 -6.91 -3.21 -20.73
C ASP A 148 -7.18 -2.68 -19.31
N ARG A 149 -7.83 -3.46 -18.44
CA ARG A 149 -8.15 -3.07 -17.07
C ARG A 149 -7.20 -3.73 -16.07
N LEU A 150 -6.66 -2.91 -15.16
CA LEU A 150 -5.92 -3.35 -13.98
C LEU A 150 -6.74 -3.01 -12.73
N THR A 151 -6.83 -3.95 -11.80
CA THR A 151 -7.33 -3.70 -10.44
C THR A 151 -6.27 -4.11 -9.43
N LEU A 152 -5.92 -3.20 -8.53
CA LEU A 152 -5.07 -3.46 -7.38
C LEU A 152 -5.94 -3.55 -6.13
N TYR A 153 -5.77 -4.62 -5.35
CA TYR A 153 -6.49 -4.87 -4.09
C TYR A 153 -5.49 -4.81 -2.94
N PHE A 154 -5.61 -3.76 -2.13
CA PHE A 154 -4.66 -3.44 -1.06
C PHE A 154 -5.00 -4.22 0.23
N PRO A 155 -4.02 -4.44 1.14
CA PRO A 155 -4.25 -5.10 2.43
C PRO A 155 -5.32 -4.44 3.31
N SER A 156 -5.55 -3.14 3.12
CA SER A 156 -6.59 -2.38 3.82
C SER A 156 -8.02 -2.80 3.45
N GLY A 157 -8.18 -3.60 2.40
CA GLY A 157 -9.47 -3.92 1.78
C GLY A 157 -9.91 -2.88 0.74
N ASN A 158 -9.19 -1.78 0.58
CA ASN A 158 -9.43 -0.84 -0.51
C ASN A 158 -8.98 -1.46 -1.85
N ARG A 159 -9.51 -0.95 -2.96
CA ARG A 159 -9.03 -1.30 -4.31
C ARG A 159 -9.00 -0.09 -5.22
N MET A 160 -8.03 -0.03 -6.12
CA MET A 160 -7.97 0.98 -7.17
C MET A 160 -8.01 0.33 -8.54
N THR A 161 -8.79 0.92 -9.45
CA THR A 161 -8.94 0.46 -10.83
C THR A 161 -8.23 1.40 -11.79
N PHE A 162 -7.69 0.83 -12.86
CA PHE A 162 -6.92 1.55 -13.86
C PHE A 162 -7.19 1.02 -15.27
N ARG A 163 -6.90 1.86 -16.26
CA ARG A 163 -6.98 1.57 -17.69
C ARG A 163 -5.61 1.68 -18.36
N ARG A 164 -5.25 0.71 -19.20
CA ARG A 164 -4.01 0.73 -19.99
C ARG A 164 -3.98 1.94 -20.93
N ARG A 165 -2.79 2.51 -21.11
CA ARG A 165 -2.52 3.66 -21.99
C ARG A 165 -1.38 3.40 -22.95
#